data_AF-A0A534XL07-F1
#
_entry.id   AF-A0A534XL07-F1
#
_cell.length_a   1.000
_cell.length_b   1.000
_cell.length_c   1.000
_cell.angle_alpha   90.00
_cell.angle_beta   90.00
_cell.angle_gamma   90.00
#
_symmetry.space_group_name_H-M   'P 1'
#
loop_
_entity.id
_entity.type
_entity.pdbx_description
1 polymer ?
#
loop_
_entity_poly.entity_id
_entity_poly.type
_entity_poly.pdbx_seq_one_letter_code
_entity_poly.pdbx_strand_id
1 'polypeptide(L)'
;MLVRAILCPLANVLILAIPTLAAAMEQPSVVASGEPRVELIGHEHIVVLPKPMKKALDRFNPKFTVWRERDYCSWYAKECTTRQTPFAVIGDFNGDGVLDVALHGHDEHRGLIVTVLSKDGKFVVVPIDKGGVTDPREDGEWEENKKVCEGLTFYLRLLKGPVQFPAYVYNDELPPSEQVGPLDLRTDGVMLGISDKGGVLYYWDGRVFRTYPLGC
;
A
#
# COMPACT_ATOMS: atom_id res chain seq x y z
N MET A 1 42.87 67.90 -21.12
CA MET A 1 42.38 67.55 -19.75
C MET A 1 42.50 66.05 -19.57
N LEU A 2 43.08 65.62 -18.45
CA LEU A 2 43.22 64.22 -17.97
C LEU A 2 41.88 63.44 -18.09
N VAL A 3 41.81 62.09 -18.19
CA VAL A 3 42.11 61.11 -17.12
C VAL A 3 42.03 59.66 -17.67
N ARG A 4 43.09 58.89 -17.38
CA ARG A 4 43.25 57.46 -17.01
C ARG A 4 42.61 56.29 -17.80
N ALA A 5 43.47 55.27 -17.90
CA ALA A 5 43.27 53.86 -18.27
C ALA A 5 42.29 53.08 -17.37
N ILE A 6 41.87 51.89 -17.84
CA ILE A 6 41.96 50.58 -17.14
C ILE A 6 41.45 49.46 -18.09
N LEU A 7 42.21 48.36 -18.19
CA LEU A 7 41.82 47.08 -18.78
C LEU A 7 40.65 46.42 -18.02
N CYS A 8 39.80 45.64 -18.70
CA CYS A 8 39.20 44.45 -18.08
C CYS A 8 38.96 43.35 -19.14
N PRO A 9 39.33 42.07 -18.87
CA PRO A 9 39.37 41.01 -19.88
C PRO A 9 38.08 40.17 -19.96
N LEU A 10 37.91 39.56 -21.14
CA LEU A 10 37.26 38.27 -21.45
C LEU A 10 36.36 37.64 -20.37
N ALA A 11 35.06 37.58 -20.63
CA ALA A 11 34.16 36.59 -20.02
C ALA A 11 33.86 35.48 -21.04
N ASN A 12 34.55 34.34 -20.88
CA ASN A 12 34.14 33.07 -21.48
C ASN A 12 32.78 32.67 -20.90
N VAL A 13 31.76 32.58 -21.75
CA VAL A 13 30.47 31.99 -21.38
C VAL A 13 30.64 30.47 -21.39
N LEU A 14 30.90 29.90 -20.22
CA LEU A 14 30.85 28.46 -19.99
C LEU A 14 29.38 28.03 -19.93
N ILE A 15 28.89 27.44 -21.02
CA ILE A 15 27.59 26.76 -21.01
C ILE A 15 27.74 25.51 -20.15
N LEU A 16 27.35 25.61 -18.88
CA LEU A 16 27.16 24.45 -18.02
C LEU A 16 25.99 23.65 -18.59
N ALA A 17 26.30 22.54 -19.26
CA ALA A 17 25.34 21.49 -19.52
C ALA A 17 24.85 21.00 -18.16
N ILE A 18 23.62 21.34 -17.80
CA ILE A 18 22.94 20.80 -16.64
C ILE A 18 22.62 19.34 -17.00
N PRO A 19 23.26 18.33 -16.38
CA PRO A 19 22.77 16.98 -16.55
C PRO A 19 21.37 16.96 -15.92
N THR A 20 20.35 16.73 -16.72
CA THR A 20 19.02 16.36 -16.22
C THR A 20 19.18 15.09 -15.42
N LEU A 21 19.33 15.26 -14.11
CA LEU A 21 19.27 14.19 -13.14
C LEU A 21 17.80 13.73 -13.12
N ALA A 22 17.43 12.83 -14.03
CA ALA A 22 16.33 11.92 -13.76
C ALA A 22 16.84 11.00 -12.64
N ALA A 23 16.84 11.51 -11.41
CA ALA A 23 16.94 10.67 -10.25
C ALA A 23 15.71 9.78 -10.31
N ALA A 24 15.90 8.52 -10.70
CA ALA A 24 15.02 7.47 -10.28
C ALA A 24 15.01 7.56 -8.75
N MET A 25 13.97 8.19 -8.20
CA MET A 25 13.75 8.24 -6.76
C MET A 25 13.51 6.81 -6.34
N GLU A 26 14.57 6.10 -5.93
CA GLU A 26 14.44 4.86 -5.16
C GLU A 26 13.37 5.14 -4.10
N GLN A 27 12.34 4.30 -4.07
CA GLN A 27 11.26 4.47 -3.10
C GLN A 27 11.89 4.59 -1.72
N PRO A 28 11.58 5.62 -0.92
CA PRO A 28 12.12 5.79 0.41
C PRO A 28 11.48 4.76 1.34
N SER A 29 11.83 3.50 1.15
CA SER A 29 11.78 2.50 2.20
C SER A 29 13.00 2.79 3.07
N VAL A 30 12.86 3.74 4.00
CA VAL A 30 13.94 4.06 4.95
C VAL A 30 14.21 2.78 5.74
N VAL A 31 15.32 2.13 5.43
CA VAL A 31 15.71 0.86 6.03
C VAL A 31 16.13 1.12 7.49
N ALA A 32 15.18 1.06 8.42
CA ALA A 32 15.40 1.31 9.85
C ALA A 32 15.58 0.01 10.66
N SER A 33 16.26 0.09 11.80
CA SER A 33 16.18 -0.92 12.87
C SER A 33 14.86 -0.72 13.65
N GLY A 34 14.12 -1.79 13.91
CA GLY A 34 12.89 -1.72 14.72
C GLY A 34 11.70 -2.42 14.07
N GLU A 35 10.50 -2.09 14.54
CA GLU A 35 9.22 -2.58 14.02
C GLU A 35 8.83 -1.87 12.71
N PRO A 36 8.04 -2.54 11.84
CA PRO A 36 7.41 -1.86 10.71
C PRO A 36 6.48 -0.76 11.20
N ARG A 37 6.43 0.35 10.48
CA ARG A 37 5.54 1.47 10.78
C ARG A 37 5.28 2.31 9.54
N VAL A 38 4.21 3.08 9.60
CA VAL A 38 3.96 4.17 8.67
C VAL A 38 4.54 5.45 9.26
N GLU A 39 5.28 6.21 8.45
CA GLU A 39 5.79 7.53 8.82
C GLU A 39 5.32 8.58 7.82
N LEU A 40 5.02 9.79 8.31
CA LEU A 40 4.83 10.96 7.47
C LEU A 40 6.20 11.61 7.24
N ILE A 41 6.73 11.57 6.02
CA ILE A 41 7.96 12.26 5.64
C ILE A 41 7.62 13.37 4.65
N GLY A 42 7.78 14.62 5.10
CA GLY A 42 7.31 15.78 4.35
C GLY A 42 5.79 15.79 4.27
N HIS A 43 5.25 15.50 3.09
CA HIS A 43 3.80 15.46 2.81
C HIS A 43 3.32 14.10 2.30
N GLU A 44 4.16 13.06 2.33
CA GLU A 44 3.77 11.70 1.92
C GLU A 44 3.91 10.73 3.10
N HIS A 45 2.89 9.90 3.30
CA HIS A 45 3.06 8.72 4.14
C HIS A 45 3.91 7.69 3.41
N ILE A 46 4.85 7.09 4.14
CA ILE A 46 5.71 6.02 3.66
C ILE A 46 5.64 4.83 4.61
N VAL A 47 5.79 3.63 4.06
CA VAL A 47 5.88 2.41 4.86
C VAL A 47 7.35 2.11 5.10
N VAL A 48 7.75 2.18 6.35
CA VAL A 48 9.09 1.85 6.81
C VAL A 48 9.14 0.36 7.11
N LEU A 49 9.86 -0.39 6.25
CA LEU A 49 10.11 -1.81 6.43
C LEU A 49 11.47 -2.05 7.08
N PRO A 50 11.54 -2.89 8.14
CA PRO A 50 12.80 -3.40 8.66
C PRO A 50 13.61 -4.15 7.59
N LYS A 51 14.94 -4.16 7.72
CA LYS A 51 15.87 -4.86 6.80
C LYS A 51 15.42 -6.28 6.42
N PRO A 52 15.01 -7.15 7.37
CA PRO A 52 14.61 -8.51 7.02
C PRO A 52 13.35 -8.56 6.14
N MET A 53 12.38 -7.69 6.39
CA MET A 53 11.15 -7.59 5.60
C MET A 53 11.43 -7.10 4.18
N LYS A 54 12.21 -6.02 4.05
CA LYS A 54 12.60 -5.51 2.71
C LYS A 54 13.36 -6.57 1.91
N LYS A 55 14.26 -7.31 2.55
CA LYS A 55 14.99 -8.43 1.91
C LYS A 55 14.05 -9.57 1.47
N ALA A 56 13.00 -9.85 2.23
CA ALA A 56 11.98 -10.83 1.84
C ALA A 56 11.19 -10.35 0.62
N LEU A 57 10.80 -9.06 0.60
CA LEU A 57 10.12 -8.43 -0.53
C LEU A 57 10.97 -8.44 -1.80
N ASP A 58 12.25 -8.07 -1.69
CA ASP A 58 13.19 -8.05 -2.83
C ASP A 58 13.46 -9.45 -3.39
N ARG A 59 13.49 -10.47 -2.52
CA ARG A 59 13.61 -11.86 -2.96
C ARG A 59 12.35 -12.34 -3.67
N PHE A 60 11.19 -11.92 -3.20
CA PHE A 60 9.91 -12.27 -3.79
C PHE A 60 9.74 -11.64 -5.17
N ASN A 61 9.93 -10.32 -5.26
CA ASN A 61 9.88 -9.58 -6.51
C ASN A 61 10.67 -8.26 -6.38
N PRO A 62 11.88 -8.16 -6.96
CA PRO A 62 12.69 -6.94 -6.87
C PRO A 62 12.11 -5.77 -7.68
N LYS A 63 11.10 -6.01 -8.53
CA LYS A 63 10.39 -4.98 -9.30
C LYS A 63 9.08 -4.54 -8.63
N PHE A 64 8.70 -5.15 -7.51
CA PHE A 64 7.49 -4.77 -6.80
C PHE A 64 7.65 -3.38 -6.20
N THR A 65 6.72 -2.50 -6.57
CA THR A 65 6.67 -1.10 -6.19
C THR A 65 5.39 -0.88 -5.41
N VAL A 66 5.49 -0.37 -4.18
CA VAL A 66 4.29 -0.06 -3.37
C VAL A 66 3.63 1.19 -3.96
N TRP A 67 2.31 1.20 -4.07
CA TRP A 67 1.58 2.41 -4.44
C TRP A 67 1.78 3.50 -3.37
N ARG A 68 1.58 4.76 -3.76
CA ARG A 68 1.70 5.91 -2.87
C ARG A 68 0.34 6.49 -2.58
N GLU A 69 0.25 7.27 -1.50
CA GLU A 69 -0.97 7.97 -1.10
C GLU A 69 -1.61 8.77 -2.24
N ARG A 70 -0.79 9.46 -3.05
CA ARG A 70 -1.23 10.25 -4.20
C ARG A 70 -1.84 9.44 -5.35
N ASP A 71 -1.62 8.12 -5.36
CA ASP A 71 -2.19 7.21 -6.37
C ASP A 71 -3.62 6.80 -5.97
N TYR A 72 -4.08 7.17 -4.78
CA TYR A 72 -5.43 6.89 -4.30
C TYR A 72 -6.29 8.13 -4.37
N CYS A 73 -7.60 7.88 -4.39
CA CYS A 73 -8.56 8.92 -4.20
C CYS A 73 -8.30 9.75 -2.93
N SER A 74 -8.24 11.07 -3.09
CA SER A 74 -7.74 11.99 -2.06
C SER A 74 -8.48 11.94 -0.72
N TRP A 75 -9.72 11.47 -0.68
CA TRP A 75 -10.47 11.31 0.56
C TRP A 75 -9.95 10.19 1.45
N TYR A 76 -9.23 9.20 0.91
CA TYR A 76 -8.63 8.11 1.70
C TYR A 76 -7.38 8.54 2.48
N ALA A 77 -6.78 9.68 2.14
CA ALA A 77 -5.65 10.27 2.87
C ALA A 77 -5.96 10.57 4.35
N LYS A 78 -7.25 10.72 4.70
CA LYS A 78 -7.68 11.17 6.03
C LYS A 78 -7.56 10.14 7.15
N GLU A 79 -7.31 8.87 6.83
CA GLU A 79 -7.32 7.77 7.83
C GLU A 79 -5.94 7.15 8.11
N CYS A 80 -4.87 7.84 7.72
CA CYS A 80 -3.51 7.36 7.93
C CYS A 80 -3.14 7.36 9.43
N THR A 81 -2.54 6.28 9.88
CA THR A 81 -1.98 6.13 11.24
C THR A 81 -0.59 5.50 11.13
N THR A 82 0.11 5.32 12.26
CA THR A 82 1.37 4.57 12.28
C THR A 82 1.24 3.10 11.86
N ARG A 83 0.00 2.59 11.76
CA ARG A 83 -0.33 1.19 11.42
C ARG A 83 -1.08 1.03 10.11
N GLN A 84 -1.54 2.11 9.47
CA GLN A 84 -2.28 1.98 8.23
C GLN A 84 -2.19 3.22 7.33
N THR A 85 -2.31 2.97 6.04
CA THR A 85 -2.53 3.90 4.93
C THR A 85 -3.40 3.17 3.90
N PRO A 86 -3.94 3.84 2.87
CA PRO A 86 -4.72 3.17 1.83
C PRO A 86 -3.96 2.05 1.09
N PHE A 87 -2.62 2.10 1.09
CA PHE A 87 -1.75 1.12 0.43
C PHE A 87 -1.02 0.16 1.37
N ALA A 88 -1.19 0.30 2.69
CA ALA A 88 -0.49 -0.58 3.61
C ALA A 88 -1.17 -0.68 4.97
N VAL A 89 -1.16 -1.88 5.54
CA VAL A 89 -1.65 -2.14 6.89
C VAL A 89 -0.67 -3.00 7.67
N ILE A 90 -0.52 -2.71 8.95
CA ILE A 90 0.45 -3.35 9.85
C ILE A 90 -0.32 -3.93 11.04
N GLY A 91 -0.26 -5.24 11.21
CA GLY A 91 -0.95 -5.97 12.27
C GLY A 91 -0.27 -7.29 12.56
N ASP A 92 -0.74 -8.01 13.57
CA ASP A 92 -0.33 -9.40 13.82
C ASP A 92 -1.37 -10.32 13.16
N PHE A 93 -1.10 -10.72 11.92
CA PHE A 93 -2.09 -11.44 11.11
C PHE A 93 -2.10 -12.94 11.41
N ASN A 94 -0.96 -13.50 11.85
CA ASN A 94 -0.84 -14.93 12.13
C ASN A 94 -0.91 -15.28 13.63
N GLY A 95 -0.92 -14.29 14.52
CA GLY A 95 -1.05 -14.44 15.96
C GLY A 95 0.23 -14.83 16.68
N ASP A 96 1.40 -14.60 16.08
CA ASP A 96 2.70 -14.96 16.67
C ASP A 96 3.31 -13.85 17.54
N GLY A 97 2.64 -12.70 17.66
CA GLY A 97 3.08 -11.54 18.43
C GLY A 97 4.13 -10.69 17.71
N VAL A 98 4.52 -11.04 16.48
CA VAL A 98 5.38 -10.24 15.61
C VAL A 98 4.51 -9.54 14.57
N LEU A 99 4.86 -8.29 14.28
CA LEU A 99 4.10 -7.51 13.33
C LEU A 99 4.40 -7.91 11.89
N ASP A 100 3.33 -8.05 11.14
CA ASP A 100 3.28 -8.29 9.71
C ASP A 100 2.91 -7.00 8.96
N VAL A 101 3.11 -7.00 7.64
CA VAL A 101 2.75 -5.87 6.78
C VAL A 101 2.06 -6.36 5.53
N ALA A 102 0.83 -5.91 5.27
CA ALA A 102 0.22 -6.05 3.95
C ALA A 102 0.43 -4.77 3.14
N LEU A 103 0.78 -4.93 1.88
CA LEU A 103 1.14 -3.88 0.94
C LEU A 103 0.33 -4.04 -0.33
N HIS A 104 -0.28 -2.95 -0.78
CA HIS A 104 -0.82 -2.83 -2.12
C HIS A 104 0.21 -2.13 -3.00
N GLY A 105 0.55 -2.76 -4.11
CA GLY A 105 1.53 -2.26 -5.05
C GLY A 105 1.33 -2.86 -6.43
N HIS A 106 2.36 -2.78 -7.23
CA HIS A 106 2.36 -3.31 -8.58
C HIS A 106 3.76 -3.75 -9.02
N ASP A 107 3.81 -4.55 -10.08
CA ASP A 107 5.02 -4.78 -10.87
C ASP A 107 4.79 -4.28 -12.31
N GLU A 108 5.65 -4.69 -13.25
CA GLU A 108 5.54 -4.32 -14.67
C GLU A 108 4.30 -4.90 -15.38
N HIS A 109 3.62 -5.85 -14.76
CA HIS A 109 2.56 -6.63 -15.39
C HIS A 109 1.22 -6.49 -14.71
N ARG A 110 1.16 -6.15 -13.41
CA ARG A 110 -0.09 -6.11 -12.65
C ARG A 110 0.02 -5.43 -11.28
N GLY A 111 -1.14 -5.03 -10.75
CA GLY A 111 -1.36 -4.76 -9.34
C GLY A 111 -1.36 -6.03 -8.49
N LEU A 112 -0.89 -5.91 -7.26
CA LEU A 112 -0.68 -7.00 -6.32
C LEU A 112 -0.94 -6.52 -4.90
N ILE A 113 -1.65 -7.34 -4.12
CA ILE A 113 -1.66 -7.22 -2.66
C ILE A 113 -0.85 -8.37 -2.09
N VAL A 114 0.19 -8.03 -1.34
CA VAL A 114 1.11 -9.00 -0.73
C VAL A 114 1.21 -8.75 0.77
N THR A 115 1.39 -9.81 1.53
CA THR A 115 1.70 -9.75 2.96
C THR A 115 3.12 -10.20 3.19
N VAL A 116 3.92 -9.36 3.86
CA VAL A 116 5.20 -9.75 4.47
C VAL A 116 4.90 -10.30 5.86
N LEU A 117 4.90 -11.63 5.98
CA LEU A 117 4.46 -12.38 7.14
C LEU A 117 5.66 -12.92 7.93
N SER A 118 5.63 -12.78 9.25
CA SER A 118 6.48 -13.52 10.18
C SER A 118 6.17 -15.01 10.08
N LYS A 119 7.22 -15.83 10.00
CA LYS A 119 7.10 -17.29 10.00
C LYS A 119 8.43 -17.93 10.37
N ASP A 120 8.43 -18.76 11.42
CA ASP A 120 9.59 -19.55 11.86
C ASP A 120 10.86 -18.69 12.06
N GLY A 121 10.71 -17.50 12.65
CA GLY A 121 11.79 -16.54 12.92
C GLY A 121 12.33 -15.83 11.67
N LYS A 122 11.62 -15.89 10.54
CA LYS A 122 11.95 -15.22 9.27
C LYS A 122 10.73 -14.48 8.74
N PHE A 123 10.93 -13.66 7.70
CA PHE A 123 9.83 -13.06 6.95
C PHE A 123 9.69 -13.73 5.59
N VAL A 124 8.45 -14.02 5.21
CA VAL A 124 8.07 -14.57 3.91
C VAL A 124 7.02 -13.67 3.27
N VAL A 125 6.98 -13.65 1.93
CA VAL A 125 5.94 -12.89 1.21
C VAL A 125 4.86 -13.84 0.73
N VAL A 126 3.61 -13.53 1.09
CA VAL A 126 2.42 -14.27 0.69
C VAL A 126 1.52 -13.34 -0.14
N PRO A 127 1.34 -13.59 -1.45
CA PRO A 127 0.34 -12.88 -2.23
C PRO A 127 -1.06 -13.23 -1.74
N ILE A 128 -1.89 -12.22 -1.47
CA ILE A 128 -3.27 -12.40 -1.01
C ILE A 128 -4.29 -11.97 -2.04
N ASP A 129 -3.90 -11.11 -3.00
CA ASP A 129 -4.73 -10.75 -4.14
C ASP A 129 -3.90 -10.35 -5.37
N LYS A 130 -4.49 -10.51 -6.54
CA LYS A 130 -3.98 -10.09 -7.84
C LYS A 130 -5.01 -9.15 -8.48
N GLY A 131 -5.13 -7.95 -7.91
CA GLY A 131 -6.15 -6.93 -8.21
C GLY A 131 -6.10 -6.29 -9.61
N GLY A 132 -5.81 -7.08 -10.65
CA GLY A 132 -5.76 -6.60 -12.04
C GLY A 132 -4.63 -5.59 -12.29
N VAL A 133 -4.56 -5.05 -13.51
CA VAL A 133 -3.64 -3.96 -13.89
C VAL A 133 -4.40 -2.65 -13.81
N THR A 134 -4.83 -2.25 -12.62
CA THR A 134 -5.53 -0.95 -12.49
C THR A 134 -4.48 0.16 -12.47
N ASP A 135 -4.43 0.96 -13.54
CA ASP A 135 -3.66 2.20 -13.56
C ASP A 135 -4.41 3.26 -12.74
N PRO A 136 -3.81 3.82 -11.67
CA PRO A 136 -4.43 4.89 -10.89
C PRO A 136 -4.94 6.08 -11.71
N ARG A 137 -4.33 6.35 -12.86
CA ARG A 137 -4.71 7.45 -13.76
C ARG A 137 -6.02 7.16 -14.51
N GLU A 138 -6.30 5.88 -14.73
CA GLU A 138 -7.50 5.41 -15.42
C GLU A 138 -8.65 5.12 -14.45
N ASP A 139 -8.34 4.88 -13.17
CA ASP A 139 -9.32 4.69 -12.10
C ASP A 139 -9.84 6.02 -11.52
N GLY A 140 -10.95 5.93 -10.80
CA GLY A 140 -11.54 7.03 -10.05
C GLY A 140 -13.02 6.80 -9.75
N GLU A 141 -13.55 7.61 -8.85
CA GLU A 141 -14.97 7.57 -8.50
C GLU A 141 -15.77 8.51 -9.39
N TRP A 142 -16.95 8.05 -9.78
CA TRP A 142 -17.87 8.75 -10.66
C TRP A 142 -19.21 8.93 -9.97
N GLU A 143 -19.71 10.16 -9.97
CA GLU A 143 -21.10 10.46 -9.59
C GLU A 143 -21.85 10.89 -10.85
N GLU A 144 -22.90 10.16 -11.16
CA GLU A 144 -23.66 10.29 -12.42
C GLU A 144 -22.74 10.19 -13.65
N ASN A 145 -22.29 11.32 -14.20
CA ASN A 145 -21.41 11.41 -15.35
C ASN A 145 -20.18 12.30 -15.11
N LYS A 146 -19.87 12.60 -13.84
CA LYS A 146 -18.75 13.44 -13.46
C LYS A 146 -17.77 12.62 -12.61
N LYS A 147 -16.50 12.62 -13.04
CA LYS A 147 -15.40 12.11 -12.22
C LYS A 147 -15.24 13.04 -11.02
N VAL A 148 -15.58 12.54 -9.83
CA VAL A 148 -15.48 13.29 -8.58
C VAL A 148 -14.15 13.08 -7.88
N CYS A 149 -13.42 12.04 -8.29
CA CYS A 149 -12.11 11.75 -7.76
C CYS A 149 -11.25 10.97 -8.76
N GLU A 150 -9.94 11.27 -8.79
CA GLU A 150 -8.93 10.51 -9.53
C GLU A 150 -8.14 9.61 -8.57
N GLY A 151 -7.68 8.47 -9.09
CA GLY A 151 -6.90 7.50 -8.32
C GLY A 151 -7.68 6.24 -7.95
N LEU A 152 -6.99 5.32 -7.31
CA LEU A 152 -7.53 4.05 -6.88
C LEU A 152 -8.70 4.24 -5.91
N THR A 153 -9.79 3.52 -6.17
CA THR A 153 -11.08 3.60 -5.42
C THR A 153 -11.22 2.55 -4.32
N PHE A 154 -10.21 1.71 -4.16
CA PHE A 154 -10.13 0.70 -3.11
C PHE A 154 -8.98 1.01 -2.17
N TYR A 155 -9.07 0.54 -0.93
CA TYR A 155 -8.09 0.84 0.11
C TYR A 155 -7.90 -0.33 1.07
N LEU A 156 -6.70 -0.42 1.64
CA LEU A 156 -6.43 -1.34 2.74
C LEU A 156 -6.81 -0.69 4.07
N ARG A 157 -7.40 -1.48 4.97
CA ARG A 157 -7.67 -1.09 6.36
C ARG A 157 -7.31 -2.22 7.31
N LEU A 158 -6.76 -1.86 8.47
CA LEU A 158 -6.46 -2.83 9.52
C LEU A 158 -7.76 -3.19 10.23
N LEU A 159 -8.06 -4.49 10.28
CA LEU A 159 -9.15 -5.01 11.11
C LEU A 159 -8.53 -5.67 12.35
N LYS A 160 -8.75 -5.06 13.53
CA LYS A 160 -8.23 -5.57 14.80
C LYS A 160 -9.06 -6.75 15.29
N GLY A 161 -8.42 -7.91 15.45
CA GLY A 161 -9.00 -9.05 16.15
C GLY A 161 -8.75 -8.99 17.67
N PRO A 162 -9.37 -9.90 18.45
CA PRO A 162 -10.37 -10.88 18.02
C PRO A 162 -11.76 -10.25 17.86
N VAL A 163 -12.50 -10.66 16.82
CA VAL A 163 -13.85 -10.16 16.50
C VAL A 163 -14.69 -11.30 15.94
N GLN A 164 -15.98 -11.34 16.30
CA GLN A 164 -16.95 -12.26 15.71
C GLN A 164 -17.75 -11.55 14.62
N PHE A 165 -17.78 -12.16 13.44
CA PHE A 165 -18.65 -11.75 12.35
C PHE A 165 -19.88 -12.67 12.33
N PRO A 166 -21.09 -12.09 12.20
CA PRO A 166 -22.30 -12.89 12.00
C PRO A 166 -22.21 -13.65 10.68
N ALA A 167 -23.06 -14.66 10.47
CA ALA A 167 -23.17 -15.28 9.15
C ALA A 167 -23.54 -14.22 8.10
N TYR A 168 -22.90 -14.26 6.93
CA TYR A 168 -23.20 -13.36 5.83
C TYR A 168 -24.11 -14.07 4.83
N VAL A 169 -25.35 -13.57 4.72
CA VAL A 169 -26.37 -14.07 3.78
C VAL A 169 -26.60 -12.97 2.74
N TYR A 170 -26.08 -13.17 1.53
CA TYR A 170 -26.17 -12.18 0.45
C TYR A 170 -27.59 -12.03 -0.12
N ASN A 171 -28.47 -13.00 0.15
CA ASN A 171 -29.93 -13.00 0.03
C ASN A 171 -30.40 -14.43 0.34
N ASP A 172 -31.61 -14.62 0.88
CA ASP A 172 -32.18 -15.95 1.21
C ASP A 172 -32.33 -16.88 -0.01
N GLU A 173 -32.06 -16.40 -1.22
CA GLU A 173 -32.15 -17.12 -2.49
C GLU A 173 -30.84 -17.81 -2.92
N LEU A 174 -29.69 -17.49 -2.32
CA LEU A 174 -28.45 -18.18 -2.67
C LEU A 174 -28.46 -19.62 -2.13
N PRO A 175 -27.97 -20.60 -2.92
CA PRO A 175 -27.86 -21.97 -2.45
C PRO A 175 -26.99 -22.04 -1.19
N PRO A 176 -27.30 -22.92 -0.22
CA PRO A 176 -26.57 -23.01 1.05
C PRO A 176 -25.05 -23.17 0.92
N SER A 177 -24.56 -23.69 -0.20
CA SER A 177 -23.14 -23.80 -0.52
C SER A 177 -22.42 -22.47 -0.72
N GLU A 178 -23.16 -21.39 -0.99
CA GLU A 178 -22.66 -20.04 -1.20
C GLU A 178 -22.92 -19.12 0.00
N GLN A 179 -23.61 -19.61 1.03
CA GLN A 179 -23.77 -18.90 2.30
C GLN A 179 -22.49 -19.00 3.12
N VAL A 180 -21.99 -17.87 3.62
CA VAL A 180 -20.79 -17.84 4.45
C VAL A 180 -21.21 -17.85 5.92
N GLY A 181 -20.85 -18.92 6.63
CA GLY A 181 -21.10 -19.05 8.07
C GLY A 181 -20.44 -17.93 8.89
N PRO A 182 -20.73 -17.85 10.20
CA PRO A 182 -20.08 -16.88 11.07
C PRO A 182 -18.57 -17.10 11.09
N LEU A 183 -17.81 -16.01 11.25
CA LEU A 183 -16.35 -16.04 11.36
C LEU A 183 -15.93 -15.58 12.75
N ASP A 184 -15.22 -16.44 13.48
CA ASP A 184 -14.48 -16.08 14.69
C ASP A 184 -13.06 -15.66 14.28
N LEU A 185 -12.87 -14.36 14.02
CA LEU A 185 -11.56 -13.82 13.67
C LEU A 185 -10.71 -13.73 14.94
N ARG A 186 -9.60 -14.48 14.97
CA ARG A 186 -8.75 -14.60 16.18
C ARG A 186 -7.58 -13.62 16.21
N THR A 187 -7.12 -13.20 15.05
CA THR A 187 -5.93 -12.37 14.84
C THR A 187 -6.32 -11.11 14.06
N ASP A 188 -5.37 -10.21 13.81
CA ASP A 188 -5.66 -9.09 12.93
C ASP A 188 -5.92 -9.57 11.49
N GLY A 189 -6.66 -8.76 10.74
CA GLY A 189 -6.96 -9.02 9.33
C GLY A 189 -6.69 -7.81 8.45
N VAL A 190 -6.63 -8.07 7.15
CA VAL A 190 -6.47 -7.07 6.10
C VAL A 190 -7.81 -6.90 5.42
N MET A 191 -8.45 -5.75 5.61
CA MET A 191 -9.65 -5.41 4.87
C MET A 191 -9.26 -4.70 3.57
N LEU A 192 -9.81 -5.17 2.45
CA LEU A 192 -9.86 -4.42 1.19
C LEU A 192 -11.25 -3.82 1.07
N GLY A 193 -11.37 -2.51 1.29
CA GLY A 193 -12.61 -1.77 1.10
C GLY A 193 -12.69 -1.19 -0.31
N ILE A 194 -13.90 -1.14 -0.89
CA ILE A 194 -14.17 -0.47 -2.16
C ILE A 194 -15.21 0.61 -1.88
N SER A 195 -14.76 1.86 -1.68
CA SER A 195 -15.65 3.00 -1.43
C SER A 195 -16.82 2.67 -0.48
N ASP A 196 -18.07 2.90 -0.89
CA ASP A 196 -19.32 2.55 -0.22
C ASP A 196 -19.92 1.19 -0.65
N LYS A 197 -19.19 0.41 -1.44
CA LYS A 197 -19.67 -0.80 -2.14
C LYS A 197 -19.29 -2.10 -1.43
N GLY A 198 -18.85 -2.01 -0.17
CA GLY A 198 -18.48 -3.13 0.68
C GLY A 198 -16.98 -3.44 0.68
N GLY A 199 -16.63 -4.68 1.03
CA GLY A 199 -15.23 -5.08 1.08
C GLY A 199 -15.01 -6.57 1.29
N VAL A 200 -13.75 -6.95 1.29
CA VAL A 200 -13.31 -8.32 1.58
C VAL A 200 -12.30 -8.28 2.72
N LEU A 201 -12.54 -9.08 3.74
CA LEU A 201 -11.57 -9.38 4.78
C LEU A 201 -10.68 -10.53 4.34
N TYR A 202 -9.37 -10.30 4.31
CA TYR A 202 -8.36 -11.34 4.25
C TYR A 202 -7.89 -11.69 5.66
N TYR A 203 -8.02 -12.95 6.06
CA TYR A 203 -7.62 -13.44 7.38
C TYR A 203 -6.79 -14.71 7.29
N TRP A 204 -5.90 -14.94 8.26
CA TRP A 204 -5.07 -16.15 8.30
C TRP A 204 -5.82 -17.31 8.95
N ASP A 205 -5.91 -18.47 8.26
CA ASP A 205 -6.56 -19.68 8.80
C ASP A 205 -5.60 -20.61 9.56
N GLY A 206 -4.36 -20.16 9.78
CA GLY A 206 -3.26 -20.97 10.30
C GLY A 206 -2.32 -21.53 9.22
N ARG A 207 -2.72 -21.47 7.94
CA ARG A 207 -1.91 -21.98 6.82
C ARG A 207 -1.87 -21.04 5.62
N VAL A 208 -2.99 -20.42 5.29
CA VAL A 208 -3.16 -19.52 4.14
C VAL A 208 -4.08 -18.37 4.49
N PHE A 209 -4.01 -17.29 3.72
CA PHE A 209 -5.03 -16.25 3.77
C PHE A 209 -6.33 -16.77 3.13
N ARG A 210 -7.43 -16.58 3.83
CA ARG A 210 -8.81 -16.83 3.38
C ARG A 210 -9.53 -15.50 3.26
N THR A 211 -10.56 -15.48 2.43
CA THR A 211 -11.42 -14.32 2.24
C THR A 211 -12.72 -14.49 3.00
N TYR A 212 -13.24 -13.39 3.54
CA TYR A 212 -14.56 -13.28 4.13
C TYR A 212 -15.24 -12.01 3.58
N PRO A 213 -16.41 -12.11 2.93
CA PRO A 213 -17.09 -10.94 2.40
C PRO A 213 -17.60 -10.06 3.55
N LEU A 214 -17.37 -8.75 3.46
CA LEU A 214 -17.94 -7.77 4.36
C LEU A 214 -19.11 -7.09 3.65
N GLY A 215 -20.28 -7.10 4.30
CA GLY A 215 -21.47 -6.44 3.78
C GLY A 215 -21.32 -4.93 3.62
N CYS A 216 -22.22 -4.35 2.82
CA CYS A 216 -22.53 -2.92 2.85
C CYS A 216 -23.52 -2.64 3.99
#